data_AF-A0A850G687-F1
#
_entry.id   AF-A0A850G687-F1
#
_cell.length_a   1.000
_cell.length_b   1.000
_cell.length_c   1.000
_cell.angle_alpha   90.00
_cell.angle_beta   90.00
_cell.angle_gamma   90.00
#
_symmetry.space_group_name_H-M   'P 1'
#
loop_
_entity.id
_entity.type
_entity.pdbx_description
1 polymer ?
#
loop_
_entity_poly.entity_id
_entity_poly.type
_entity_poly.pdbx_seq_one_letter_code
_entity_poly.pdbx_strand_id
1 'polypeptide(L)'
;MRDPKTLLGSLCLLHTCLLSVGCIPGSGTDDSDTQAQDGDSSETDSTDSETDTTDSSSSETDSSDTESETDSSESGTETDSSESGTETDSGTETDSGTETDSGTETDSGTETDSGTETETDTGETDTGGLPDCGDFNLEGLPVTTMGSNADAEDDSEACDGGDGGRDVEFTWTAPKDGLFSIDSLGSSYNTVLSAKAGLCEDGPWLACNDNYYDVGDEVDPDSRIQVGLLANESITISLDGAYANSIGDYVLHIEELECPEPIALESMAPVSAEGVLSWGEGLFVGSCGGFGEELVYSWTAPADGEYVFDTHGSDEDTVLYLRDEVCWGEELACNDNNDGEVTSSITTALVAGQTVLIVVDMYNYDFGGTAVININAV
;
A
#
# COMPACT_ATOMS: atom_id res chain seq x y z
N MET A 1 -3.99 -52.09 -24.00
CA MET A 1 -5.35 -52.60 -23.69
C MET A 1 -5.48 -52.70 -22.17
N ARG A 2 -6.32 -51.83 -21.60
CA ARG A 2 -7.07 -51.91 -20.33
C ARG A 2 -6.35 -52.31 -19.03
N ASP A 3 -6.04 -51.24 -18.29
CA ASP A 3 -6.39 -50.87 -16.91
C ASP A 3 -6.52 -51.86 -15.73
N PRO A 4 -6.17 -51.38 -14.51
CA PRO A 4 -6.08 -52.12 -13.26
C PRO A 4 -7.30 -51.89 -12.33
N LYS A 5 -7.40 -52.67 -11.25
CA LYS A 5 -8.24 -52.33 -10.08
C LYS A 5 -7.44 -52.40 -8.79
N THR A 6 -7.18 -51.19 -8.29
CA THR A 6 -7.12 -50.72 -6.91
C THR A 6 -7.62 -51.66 -5.81
N LEU A 7 -6.82 -51.78 -4.75
CA LEU A 7 -7.26 -52.12 -3.40
C LEU A 7 -6.55 -51.17 -2.42
N LEU A 8 -7.35 -50.26 -1.86
CA LEU A 8 -6.99 -49.40 -0.73
C LEU A 8 -6.65 -50.26 0.49
N GLY A 9 -5.53 -49.94 1.14
CA GLY A 9 -5.16 -50.46 2.45
C GLY A 9 -4.76 -49.30 3.36
N SER A 10 -5.69 -48.90 4.22
CA SER A 10 -5.43 -48.00 5.35
C SER A 10 -4.51 -48.72 6.34
N LEU A 11 -3.36 -48.13 6.68
CA LEU A 11 -2.49 -48.62 7.75
C LEU A 11 -2.14 -47.49 8.72
N CYS A 12 -2.70 -47.64 9.90
CA CYS A 12 -2.40 -46.92 11.12
C CYS A 12 -0.96 -47.20 11.58
N LEU A 13 -0.17 -46.17 11.90
CA LEU A 13 1.00 -46.33 12.78
C LEU A 13 1.20 -45.10 13.68
N LEU A 14 0.99 -45.34 14.98
CA LEU A 14 1.57 -44.60 16.11
C LEU A 14 3.10 -44.54 15.99
N HIS A 15 3.73 -43.48 16.52
CA HIS A 15 5.00 -43.53 17.30
C HIS A 15 5.16 -42.20 18.09
N THR A 16 4.78 -42.17 19.37
CA THR A 16 5.64 -42.12 20.59
C THR A 16 6.43 -40.83 20.83
N CYS A 17 5.98 -40.13 21.89
CA CYS A 17 6.69 -39.11 22.65
C CYS A 17 7.53 -39.79 23.75
N LEU A 18 8.77 -39.36 23.99
CA LEU A 18 9.60 -39.79 25.13
C LEU A 18 10.51 -38.64 25.59
N LEU A 19 10.23 -38.12 26.78
CA LEU A 19 11.15 -37.32 27.60
C LEU A 19 12.38 -38.13 28.00
N SER A 20 13.53 -37.47 28.14
CA SER A 20 14.52 -37.86 29.15
C SER A 20 15.22 -36.65 29.76
N VAL A 21 15.15 -36.60 31.09
CA VAL A 21 15.89 -35.74 32.03
C VAL A 21 17.21 -36.44 32.38
N GLY A 22 18.31 -35.69 32.55
CA GLY A 22 19.57 -36.23 33.08
C GLY A 22 20.66 -35.19 33.31
N CYS A 23 20.90 -34.87 34.58
CA CYS A 23 21.77 -33.84 35.18
C CYS A 23 23.28 -34.16 35.31
N ILE A 24 24.12 -33.09 35.23
CA ILE A 24 25.23 -32.63 36.17
C ILE A 24 26.54 -33.49 36.27
N PRO A 25 27.75 -33.01 36.69
CA PRO A 25 28.30 -31.68 37.16
C PRO A 25 29.55 -31.20 36.35
N GLY A 26 30.23 -30.05 36.54
CA GLY A 26 30.28 -29.00 37.57
C GLY A 26 31.75 -28.66 37.92
N SER A 27 32.12 -27.36 38.01
CA SER A 27 33.23 -26.70 38.76
C SER A 27 33.83 -25.55 37.93
N GLY A 28 34.06 -24.32 38.36
CA GLY A 28 33.91 -23.55 39.62
C GLY A 28 34.44 -22.13 39.30
N THR A 29 33.68 -21.06 39.59
CA THR A 29 33.72 -20.19 40.79
C THR A 29 34.81 -19.09 40.81
N ASP A 30 34.33 -17.91 41.23
CA ASP A 30 34.99 -16.73 41.82
C ASP A 30 35.55 -15.65 40.88
N ASP A 31 35.41 -14.35 41.15
CA ASP A 31 34.48 -13.52 41.95
C ASP A 31 34.90 -12.05 41.66
N SER A 32 33.95 -11.11 41.82
CA SER A 32 34.06 -9.66 42.11
C SER A 32 35.31 -8.84 41.69
N ASP A 33 35.11 -7.69 41.02
CA ASP A 33 35.18 -6.38 41.70
C ASP A 33 34.90 -5.16 40.80
N THR A 34 34.19 -4.22 41.42
CA THR A 34 33.87 -2.82 41.09
C THR A 34 35.03 -1.95 40.58
N GLN A 35 34.75 -1.13 39.54
CA GLN A 35 35.30 0.23 39.39
C GLN A 35 34.24 1.13 38.74
N ALA A 36 33.65 2.02 39.54
CA ALA A 36 33.07 3.26 39.06
C ALA A 36 34.22 4.27 38.86
N GLN A 37 34.23 4.98 37.73
CA GLN A 37 35.08 6.14 37.54
C GLN A 37 34.22 7.40 37.43
N ASP A 38 34.45 8.29 38.40
CA ASP A 38 34.05 9.68 38.39
C ASP A 38 34.75 10.44 37.26
N GLY A 39 34.01 11.34 36.62
CA GLY A 39 34.50 12.32 35.65
C GLY A 39 33.76 13.64 35.84
N ASP A 40 34.13 14.37 36.88
CA ASP A 40 33.83 15.78 37.12
C ASP A 40 34.67 16.66 36.17
N SER A 41 34.03 17.57 35.43
CA SER A 41 34.60 18.91 35.17
C SER A 41 33.58 19.89 34.57
N SER A 42 33.14 20.79 35.45
CA SER A 42 33.11 22.25 35.32
C SER A 42 32.31 22.95 34.21
N GLU A 43 31.36 23.73 34.69
CA GLU A 43 30.82 24.96 34.12
C GLU A 43 31.90 25.95 33.66
N THR A 44 31.66 26.63 32.54
CA THR A 44 32.11 28.01 32.33
C THR A 44 31.00 28.85 31.71
N ASP A 45 30.51 29.73 32.56
CA ASP A 45 29.78 30.98 32.33
C ASP A 45 30.50 31.90 31.33
N SER A 46 29.77 32.67 30.52
CA SER A 46 30.00 34.09 30.18
C SER A 46 29.18 34.56 28.96
N THR A 47 28.38 35.57 29.23
CA THR A 47 27.58 36.46 28.38
C THR A 47 28.39 37.46 27.54
N ASP A 48 27.64 38.29 26.78
CA ASP A 48 27.98 39.55 26.09
C ASP A 48 28.56 39.42 24.66
N SER A 49 28.20 40.24 23.67
CA SER A 49 27.15 41.25 23.47
C SER A 49 27.37 41.87 22.07
N GLU A 50 26.28 42.17 21.37
CA GLU A 50 26.07 43.38 20.53
C GLU A 50 26.92 43.67 19.26
N THR A 51 26.16 44.10 18.25
CA THR A 51 26.46 45.07 17.16
C THR A 51 27.29 44.63 15.96
N ASP A 52 26.66 44.63 14.77
CA ASP A 52 26.80 45.76 13.83
C ASP A 52 25.79 45.67 12.66
N THR A 53 24.89 46.64 12.62
CA THR A 53 24.09 47.00 11.45
C THR A 53 24.66 48.30 10.88
N THR A 54 25.09 48.30 9.61
CA THR A 54 25.07 49.52 8.79
C THR A 54 24.86 49.21 7.31
N ASP A 55 23.73 49.72 6.83
CA ASP A 55 23.40 50.12 5.47
C ASP A 55 24.51 50.87 4.71
N SER A 56 24.51 50.75 3.37
CA SER A 56 24.28 51.90 2.47
C SER A 56 24.30 51.53 0.98
N SER A 57 23.11 51.63 0.35
CA SER A 57 22.78 52.37 -0.89
C SER A 57 23.66 52.18 -2.15
N SER A 58 23.15 51.77 -3.31
CA SER A 58 22.34 52.52 -4.32
C SER A 58 22.87 52.04 -5.69
N SER A 59 22.16 51.92 -6.82
CA SER A 59 21.13 52.74 -7.44
C SER A 59 20.52 51.99 -8.63
N GLU A 60 19.24 52.23 -8.92
CA GLU A 60 18.53 51.80 -10.13
C GLU A 60 18.91 52.64 -11.36
N THR A 61 18.85 52.09 -12.59
CA THR A 61 17.79 52.31 -13.61
C THR A 61 18.19 51.84 -15.03
N ASP A 62 17.17 51.31 -15.71
CA ASP A 62 16.83 51.37 -17.15
C ASP A 62 17.52 50.49 -18.23
N SER A 63 16.71 49.56 -18.74
CA SER A 63 16.28 49.34 -20.14
C SER A 63 17.33 49.23 -21.27
N SER A 64 17.29 48.11 -22.01
CA SER A 64 16.61 48.06 -23.33
C SER A 64 16.89 46.75 -24.08
N ASP A 65 15.82 46.13 -24.57
CA ASP A 65 15.80 45.12 -25.61
C ASP A 65 16.42 45.63 -26.91
N THR A 66 17.20 44.77 -27.60
CA THR A 66 17.45 44.92 -29.03
C THR A 66 17.76 43.54 -29.64
N GLU A 67 16.72 42.90 -30.19
CA GLU A 67 16.83 41.84 -31.20
C GLU A 67 16.57 42.47 -32.58
N SER A 68 17.46 42.20 -33.54
CA SER A 68 17.37 42.59 -34.96
C SER A 68 18.60 42.02 -35.69
N GLU A 69 18.58 41.43 -36.89
CA GLU A 69 17.57 41.14 -37.93
C GLU A 69 18.17 40.09 -38.91
N THR A 70 17.31 39.20 -39.40
CA THR A 70 17.09 38.65 -40.77
C THR A 70 18.21 38.47 -41.83
N ASP A 71 18.08 37.40 -42.63
CA ASP A 71 17.96 37.54 -44.10
C ASP A 71 17.22 36.36 -44.82
N SER A 72 16.11 36.72 -45.48
CA SER A 72 15.53 36.28 -46.79
C SER A 72 15.36 34.82 -47.23
N SER A 73 14.13 34.44 -47.64
CA SER A 73 13.62 34.66 -49.02
C SER A 73 12.24 34.01 -49.31
N GLU A 74 11.41 34.75 -50.07
CA GLU A 74 10.03 34.48 -50.52
C GLU A 74 9.90 33.56 -51.77
N SER A 75 8.73 32.92 -51.91
CA SER A 75 7.80 33.01 -53.07
C SER A 75 6.48 32.28 -52.72
N GLY A 76 5.29 32.89 -52.63
CA GLY A 76 4.38 33.29 -53.73
C GLY A 76 3.71 32.05 -54.37
N THR A 77 2.39 31.84 -54.45
CA THR A 77 1.24 32.73 -54.73
C THR A 77 -0.13 32.05 -54.45
N GLU A 78 -1.04 32.79 -53.81
CA GLU A 78 -2.48 33.04 -54.08
C GLU A 78 -3.37 32.07 -54.89
N THR A 79 -4.57 31.75 -54.36
CA THR A 79 -5.88 32.02 -55.02
C THR A 79 -7.09 31.78 -54.10
N ASP A 80 -7.67 32.89 -53.64
CA ASP A 80 -9.08 33.35 -53.70
C ASP A 80 -10.33 32.44 -53.47
N SER A 81 -11.16 32.95 -52.54
CA SER A 81 -12.61 33.23 -52.65
C SER A 81 -13.68 32.13 -52.51
N SER A 82 -14.50 32.25 -51.44
CA SER A 82 -15.92 32.73 -51.45
C SER A 82 -16.92 31.94 -50.57
N GLU A 83 -17.24 32.55 -49.42
CA GLU A 83 -18.55 33.02 -48.92
C GLU A 83 -19.90 32.26 -49.10
N SER A 84 -20.73 32.46 -48.05
CA SER A 84 -22.19 32.25 -47.87
C SER A 84 -22.64 30.82 -47.46
N GLY A 85 -23.46 30.58 -46.43
CA GLY A 85 -24.38 31.42 -45.65
C GLY A 85 -25.82 30.92 -45.88
N THR A 86 -26.55 30.51 -44.81
CA THR A 86 -27.95 30.87 -44.48
C THR A 86 -28.61 29.91 -43.49
N GLU A 87 -29.23 30.51 -42.49
CA GLU A 87 -30.28 30.01 -41.59
C GLU A 87 -31.53 29.56 -42.35
N THR A 88 -32.28 28.60 -41.81
CA THR A 88 -33.72 28.45 -42.10
C THR A 88 -34.43 27.84 -40.89
N ASP A 89 -35.27 28.68 -40.29
CA ASP A 89 -36.34 28.33 -39.35
C ASP A 89 -37.66 28.15 -40.12
N SER A 90 -38.52 27.21 -39.69
CA SER A 90 -39.98 27.17 -39.89
C SER A 90 -40.57 25.85 -39.36
N GLY A 91 -41.36 25.92 -38.29
CA GLY A 91 -42.03 24.79 -37.64
C GLY A 91 -43.35 24.35 -38.27
N THR A 92 -44.06 23.43 -37.60
CA THR A 92 -45.54 23.34 -37.61
C THR A 92 -46.04 22.58 -36.37
N GLU A 93 -47.01 23.21 -35.70
CA GLU A 93 -47.87 22.73 -34.62
C GLU A 93 -48.59 21.41 -34.95
N THR A 94 -48.81 20.55 -33.94
CA THR A 94 -49.97 19.66 -33.90
C THR A 94 -50.49 19.57 -32.48
N ASP A 95 -51.53 20.34 -32.23
CA ASP A 95 -52.39 20.28 -31.06
C ASP A 95 -53.40 19.13 -31.23
N SER A 96 -53.56 18.29 -30.21
CA SER A 96 -54.70 17.40 -30.02
C SER A 96 -54.74 16.98 -28.56
N GLY A 97 -55.39 17.81 -27.75
CA GLY A 97 -55.80 17.44 -26.40
C GLY A 97 -56.76 16.26 -26.38
N THR A 98 -56.70 15.47 -25.31
CA THR A 98 -57.88 14.82 -24.74
C THR A 98 -57.68 14.76 -23.23
N GLU A 99 -58.54 15.52 -22.54
CA GLU A 99 -58.75 15.51 -21.10
C GLU A 99 -59.05 14.09 -20.60
N THR A 100 -58.38 13.66 -19.52
CA THR A 100 -58.96 12.71 -18.56
C THR A 100 -58.43 13.05 -17.18
N ASP A 101 -59.21 13.86 -16.49
CA ASP A 101 -59.07 14.15 -15.07
C ASP A 101 -59.84 13.09 -14.28
N SER A 102 -59.16 12.37 -13.39
CA SER A 102 -59.75 11.60 -12.29
C SER A 102 -58.62 11.20 -11.34
N GLY A 103 -58.45 12.03 -10.32
CA GLY A 103 -57.45 11.88 -9.28
C GLY A 103 -57.63 10.66 -8.39
N THR A 104 -56.54 10.32 -7.70
CA THR A 104 -56.57 9.67 -6.39
C THR A 104 -55.34 10.17 -5.65
N GLU A 105 -55.59 11.13 -4.74
CA GLU A 105 -54.63 11.58 -3.74
C GLU A 105 -54.16 10.37 -2.93
N THR A 106 -52.84 10.15 -2.88
CA THR A 106 -52.23 9.23 -1.91
C THR A 106 -51.40 10.09 -0.98
N ASP A 107 -51.87 10.22 0.26
CA ASP A 107 -51.22 10.91 1.37
C ASP A 107 -49.79 10.40 1.54
N SER A 108 -48.81 11.27 1.29
CA SER A 108 -47.44 11.13 1.81
C SER A 108 -47.37 11.87 3.14
N GLY A 109 -47.51 11.12 4.23
CA GLY A 109 -47.29 11.61 5.58
C GLY A 109 -46.81 10.48 6.46
N THR A 110 -45.49 10.34 6.61
CA THR A 110 -44.91 9.64 7.75
C THR A 110 -43.57 10.30 8.08
N GLU A 111 -43.65 11.26 9.01
CA GLU A 111 -42.54 11.66 9.86
C GLU A 111 -42.01 10.40 10.55
N THR A 112 -40.72 10.09 10.41
CA THR A 112 -40.08 9.03 11.19
C THR A 112 -39.42 9.68 12.40
N ASP A 113 -39.99 9.34 13.55
CA ASP A 113 -39.66 9.76 14.90
C ASP A 113 -38.20 9.44 15.24
N SER A 114 -37.54 10.35 15.94
CA SER A 114 -36.25 10.12 16.60
C SER A 114 -36.43 9.07 17.71
N GLY A 115 -35.98 7.84 17.45
CA GLY A 115 -35.89 6.77 18.43
C GLY A 115 -34.66 6.95 19.32
N THR A 116 -34.88 7.26 20.59
CA THR A 116 -33.91 7.07 21.66
C THR A 116 -33.80 5.57 21.94
N GLU A 117 -32.67 4.95 21.61
CA GLU A 117 -32.39 3.57 22.02
C GLU A 117 -32.16 3.55 23.54
N THR A 118 -33.04 2.82 24.22
CA THR A 118 -32.92 2.47 25.63
C THR A 118 -32.39 1.06 25.68
N GLU A 119 -31.15 0.91 26.12
CA GLU A 119 -30.51 -0.35 26.45
C GLU A 119 -31.42 -1.22 27.31
N THR A 120 -31.88 -2.33 26.73
CA THR A 120 -32.45 -3.44 27.49
C THR A 120 -31.81 -4.74 27.00
N ASP A 121 -30.74 -5.10 27.69
CA ASP A 121 -30.18 -6.45 27.81
C ASP A 121 -31.30 -7.50 27.85
N THR A 122 -31.41 -8.27 26.76
CA THR A 122 -32.09 -9.56 26.75
C THR A 122 -31.41 -10.54 25.78
N GLY A 123 -30.47 -11.30 26.33
CA GLY A 123 -30.40 -12.76 26.16
C GLY A 123 -30.01 -13.28 24.77
N GLU A 124 -28.75 -13.73 24.71
CA GLU A 124 -28.13 -14.56 23.67
C GLU A 124 -29.08 -15.55 22.98
N THR A 125 -29.13 -15.45 21.65
CA THR A 125 -29.12 -16.62 20.78
C THR A 125 -27.87 -16.58 19.92
N ASP A 126 -26.95 -17.48 20.23
CA ASP A 126 -25.68 -17.78 19.58
C ASP A 126 -25.84 -17.96 18.05
N THR A 127 -25.58 -16.88 17.34
CA THR A 127 -25.13 -16.86 15.95
C THR A 127 -23.85 -16.03 15.93
N GLY A 128 -22.72 -16.63 16.29
CA GLY A 128 -21.37 -16.09 16.07
C GLY A 128 -21.25 -14.57 16.17
N GLY A 129 -21.28 -14.05 17.40
CA GLY A 129 -21.11 -12.62 17.65
C GLY A 129 -19.82 -12.09 17.01
N LEU A 130 -19.85 -10.80 16.62
CA LEU A 130 -18.67 -10.07 16.20
C LEU A 130 -17.51 -10.32 17.17
N PRO A 131 -16.28 -10.56 16.67
CA PRO A 131 -15.09 -10.53 17.50
C PRO A 131 -15.07 -9.24 18.35
N ASP A 132 -14.65 -9.34 19.61
CA ASP A 132 -14.79 -8.27 20.63
C ASP A 132 -14.08 -6.94 20.28
N CYS A 133 -13.16 -6.95 19.30
CA CYS A 133 -12.49 -5.74 18.79
C CYS A 133 -13.09 -5.20 17.48
N GLY A 134 -13.98 -5.92 16.81
CA GLY A 134 -14.49 -5.53 15.51
C GLY A 134 -15.80 -4.78 15.66
N ASP A 135 -15.82 -3.49 15.36
CA ASP A 135 -17.05 -2.71 15.26
C ASP A 135 -17.98 -3.28 14.18
N PHE A 136 -17.39 -3.74 13.08
CA PHE A 136 -18.11 -4.26 11.93
C PHE A 136 -17.49 -5.56 11.38
N ASN A 137 -18.33 -6.44 10.86
CA ASN A 137 -17.92 -7.63 10.10
C ASN A 137 -18.38 -7.46 8.65
N LEU A 138 -17.40 -7.36 7.76
CA LEU A 138 -17.59 -7.20 6.34
C LEU A 138 -17.56 -8.57 5.65
N GLU A 139 -18.40 -8.76 4.64
CA GLU A 139 -18.50 -10.04 3.92
C GLU A 139 -18.50 -9.82 2.41
N GLY A 140 -17.88 -10.76 1.68
CA GLY A 140 -17.91 -10.80 0.22
C GLY A 140 -16.95 -9.81 -0.45
N LEU A 141 -17.12 -9.67 -1.77
CA LEU A 141 -16.40 -8.74 -2.65
C LEU A 141 -17.28 -8.33 -3.86
N PRO A 142 -17.16 -7.10 -4.38
CA PRO A 142 -16.46 -5.97 -3.73
C PRO A 142 -17.23 -5.51 -2.48
N VAL A 143 -16.54 -4.85 -1.55
CA VAL A 143 -17.14 -4.23 -0.36
C VAL A 143 -17.11 -2.71 -0.53
N THR A 144 -18.19 -2.06 -0.15
CA THR A 144 -18.25 -0.61 0.08
C THR A 144 -19.04 -0.38 1.34
N THR A 145 -18.42 0.25 2.34
CA THR A 145 -19.09 0.64 3.58
C THR A 145 -18.83 2.11 3.86
N MET A 146 -19.75 2.75 4.56
CA MET A 146 -19.70 4.17 4.89
C MET A 146 -20.20 4.36 6.32
N GLY A 147 -19.63 5.34 7.01
CA GLY A 147 -20.01 5.67 8.38
C GLY A 147 -19.27 6.92 8.84
N SER A 148 -19.10 7.08 10.16
CA SER A 148 -18.31 8.16 10.74
C SER A 148 -17.53 7.64 11.95
N ASN A 149 -16.30 8.11 12.11
CA ASN A 149 -15.48 7.82 13.30
C ASN A 149 -15.74 8.79 14.47
N ALA A 150 -16.70 9.72 14.35
CA ALA A 150 -16.89 10.78 15.35
C ALA A 150 -17.20 10.27 16.76
N ASP A 151 -17.97 9.19 16.86
CA ASP A 151 -18.38 8.58 18.12
C ASP A 151 -17.52 7.37 18.50
N ALA A 152 -16.51 7.03 17.69
CA ALA A 152 -15.61 5.90 17.97
C ALA A 152 -14.60 6.23 19.08
N GLU A 153 -14.01 5.20 19.69
CA GLU A 153 -12.93 5.37 20.65
C GLU A 153 -11.59 5.57 19.90
N ASP A 154 -10.51 5.75 20.67
CA ASP A 154 -9.13 5.83 20.19
C ASP A 154 -8.40 4.72 20.95
N ASP A 155 -8.63 3.48 20.53
CA ASP A 155 -8.20 2.27 21.22
C ASP A 155 -7.31 1.35 20.38
N SER A 156 -7.03 1.73 19.13
CA SER A 156 -5.96 1.16 18.31
C SER A 156 -4.80 2.12 18.10
N GLU A 157 -3.58 1.60 18.14
CA GLU A 157 -2.38 2.37 17.83
C GLU A 157 -2.25 2.57 16.31
N ALA A 158 -2.09 3.82 15.87
CA ALA A 158 -1.75 4.18 14.50
C ALA A 158 -0.49 3.45 14.04
N CYS A 159 -0.55 2.84 12.86
CA CYS A 159 0.52 1.97 12.38
C CYS A 159 1.79 2.73 11.94
N ASP A 160 1.71 4.03 11.72
CA ASP A 160 2.80 4.94 11.34
C ASP A 160 3.58 5.50 12.54
N GLY A 161 3.17 5.15 13.77
CA GLY A 161 3.76 5.65 15.01
C GLY A 161 3.37 7.09 15.35
N GLY A 162 2.36 7.65 14.68
CA GLY A 162 1.71 8.89 15.06
C GLY A 162 0.90 8.77 16.36
N ASP A 163 0.41 9.90 16.86
CA ASP A 163 -0.48 9.92 18.02
C ASP A 163 -1.87 9.33 17.70
N GLY A 164 -2.18 9.07 16.42
CA GLY A 164 -3.46 8.52 15.98
C GLY A 164 -4.65 9.44 16.20
N GLY A 165 -5.83 8.92 15.89
CA GLY A 165 -7.12 9.57 15.97
C GLY A 165 -8.18 8.60 16.48
N ARG A 166 -9.44 8.84 16.11
CA ARG A 166 -10.49 7.87 16.41
C ARG A 166 -10.47 6.78 15.34
N ASP A 167 -10.36 5.55 15.77
CA ASP A 167 -10.30 4.36 14.92
C ASP A 167 -11.66 3.67 14.78
N VAL A 168 -11.82 2.94 13.67
CA VAL A 168 -12.97 2.07 13.40
C VAL A 168 -12.46 0.74 12.89
N GLU A 169 -12.84 -0.33 13.57
CA GLU A 169 -12.32 -1.66 13.32
C GLU A 169 -13.28 -2.50 12.48
N PHE A 170 -12.76 -3.02 11.37
CA PHE A 170 -13.47 -3.93 10.50
C PHE A 170 -12.82 -5.30 10.54
N THR A 171 -13.64 -6.33 10.61
CA THR A 171 -13.21 -7.71 10.36
C THR A 171 -13.65 -8.12 8.97
N TRP A 172 -12.78 -8.81 8.23
CA TRP A 172 -13.08 -9.31 6.90
C TRP A 172 -12.41 -10.65 6.65
N THR A 173 -13.07 -11.52 5.88
CA THR A 173 -12.55 -12.85 5.52
C THR A 173 -12.51 -13.00 4.01
N ALA A 174 -11.32 -13.31 3.48
CA ALA A 174 -11.08 -13.44 2.05
C ALA A 174 -11.95 -14.57 1.46
N PRO A 175 -12.82 -14.30 0.47
CA PRO A 175 -13.69 -15.33 -0.10
C PRO A 175 -12.95 -16.29 -1.05
N LYS A 176 -11.73 -15.94 -1.46
CA LYS A 176 -10.85 -16.70 -2.36
C LYS A 176 -9.40 -16.26 -2.17
N ASP A 177 -8.48 -17.03 -2.73
CA ASP A 177 -7.06 -16.63 -2.86
C ASP A 177 -6.98 -15.39 -3.75
N GLY A 178 -6.26 -14.35 -3.32
CA GLY A 178 -6.15 -13.09 -4.07
C GLY A 178 -5.27 -12.03 -3.42
N LEU A 179 -4.98 -10.99 -4.20
CA LEU A 179 -4.53 -9.69 -3.70
C LEU A 179 -5.75 -8.78 -3.58
N PHE A 180 -5.86 -8.07 -2.47
CA PHE A 180 -6.98 -7.18 -2.20
C PHE A 180 -6.49 -5.76 -1.92
N SER A 181 -7.08 -4.79 -2.61
CA SER A 181 -6.94 -3.37 -2.29
C SER A 181 -7.97 -3.00 -1.24
N ILE A 182 -7.53 -2.32 -0.20
CA ILE A 182 -8.39 -1.69 0.79
C ILE A 182 -8.05 -0.22 0.77
N ASP A 183 -9.02 0.63 0.43
CA ASP A 183 -8.83 2.08 0.42
C ASP A 183 -9.96 2.83 1.10
N SER A 184 -9.65 4.05 1.50
CA SER A 184 -10.61 4.96 2.13
C SER A 184 -11.06 6.10 1.20
N LEU A 185 -10.91 5.93 -0.11
CA LEU A 185 -11.11 7.00 -1.10
C LEU A 185 -12.47 7.68 -0.97
N GLY A 186 -12.46 9.01 -0.85
CA GLY A 186 -13.65 9.82 -0.67
C GLY A 186 -14.07 10.01 0.79
N SER A 187 -13.21 9.67 1.75
CA SER A 187 -13.41 10.01 3.16
C SER A 187 -13.23 11.51 3.38
N SER A 188 -13.85 12.05 4.43
CA SER A 188 -13.88 13.50 4.68
C SER A 188 -12.78 13.98 5.64
N TYR A 189 -11.83 13.12 6.01
CA TYR A 189 -10.76 13.38 6.97
C TYR A 189 -9.49 12.66 6.54
N ASN A 190 -8.35 13.02 7.15
CA ASN A 190 -7.09 12.31 6.89
C ASN A 190 -7.09 10.96 7.61
N THR A 191 -7.18 9.89 6.84
CA THR A 191 -7.25 8.51 7.33
C THR A 191 -5.87 7.89 7.44
N VAL A 192 -5.73 6.85 8.26
CA VAL A 192 -4.61 5.91 8.25
C VAL A 192 -5.20 4.52 8.17
N LEU A 193 -4.81 3.72 7.18
CA LEU A 193 -5.24 2.34 7.04
C LEU A 193 -4.16 1.37 7.48
N SER A 194 -4.57 0.36 8.23
CA SER A 194 -3.70 -0.75 8.60
C SER A 194 -4.46 -2.08 8.63
N ALA A 195 -3.73 -3.18 8.47
CA ALA A 195 -4.31 -4.52 8.56
C ALA A 195 -3.43 -5.45 9.39
N LYS A 196 -4.05 -6.31 10.20
CA LYS A 196 -3.43 -7.43 10.93
C LYS A 196 -4.05 -8.76 10.50
N ALA A 197 -3.26 -9.81 10.54
CA ALA A 197 -3.76 -11.17 10.34
C ALA A 197 -4.65 -11.62 11.50
N GLY A 198 -5.65 -12.43 11.21
CA GLY A 198 -6.58 -12.97 12.20
C GLY A 198 -7.73 -12.04 12.53
N LEU A 199 -8.62 -12.50 13.40
CA LEU A 199 -9.75 -11.74 13.91
C LEU A 199 -9.42 -11.24 15.31
N CYS A 200 -9.09 -9.96 15.44
CA CYS A 200 -8.71 -9.35 16.71
C CYS A 200 -7.46 -9.97 17.34
N GLU A 201 -6.53 -10.45 16.51
CA GLU A 201 -5.28 -11.03 16.99
C GLU A 201 -4.19 -9.96 17.04
N ASP A 202 -3.37 -10.01 18.10
CA ASP A 202 -2.14 -9.24 18.15
C ASP A 202 -1.14 -9.82 17.14
N GLY A 203 -0.45 -8.94 16.41
CA GLY A 203 0.53 -9.35 15.41
C GLY A 203 1.19 -8.16 14.75
N PRO A 204 2.22 -8.40 13.92
CA PRO A 204 2.76 -7.37 13.06
C PRO A 204 1.70 -6.92 12.06
N TRP A 205 1.80 -5.67 11.62
CA TRP A 205 1.00 -5.15 10.50
C TRP A 205 1.32 -5.95 9.23
N LEU A 206 0.28 -6.40 8.53
CA LEU A 206 0.40 -6.94 7.17
C LEU A 206 0.65 -5.81 6.17
N ALA A 207 0.00 -4.67 6.39
CA ALA A 207 0.16 -3.46 5.62
C ALA A 207 -0.24 -2.24 6.48
N CYS A 208 0.32 -1.09 6.14
CA CYS A 208 0.10 0.19 6.82
C CYS A 208 0.33 1.31 5.80
N ASN A 209 -0.59 2.27 5.74
CA ASN A 209 -0.41 3.47 4.94
C ASN A 209 -1.26 4.63 5.47
N ASP A 210 -0.68 5.83 5.57
CA ASP A 210 -1.37 7.07 5.93
C ASP A 210 -1.98 7.73 4.67
N ASN A 211 -1.19 7.95 3.61
CA ASN A 211 -1.70 8.67 2.44
C ASN A 211 -1.63 7.83 1.17
N TYR A 212 -2.69 7.92 0.38
CA TYR A 212 -2.75 7.46 -0.99
C TYR A 212 -2.22 8.56 -1.92
N TYR A 213 -1.37 8.16 -2.84
CA TYR A 213 -0.82 9.05 -3.86
C TYR A 213 -1.53 8.76 -5.18
N ASP A 214 -2.48 9.61 -5.58
CA ASP A 214 -3.00 9.56 -6.95
C ASP A 214 -2.06 10.29 -7.92
N VAL A 215 -2.13 9.91 -9.19
CA VAL A 215 -1.36 10.50 -10.29
C VAL A 215 -1.82 11.95 -10.52
N GLY A 216 -1.17 12.90 -9.85
CA GLY A 216 -1.57 14.31 -9.96
C GLY A 216 -0.89 15.31 -9.04
N ASP A 217 0.00 14.86 -8.14
CA ASP A 217 0.79 15.69 -7.20
C ASP A 217 -0.03 16.31 -6.06
N GLU A 218 -1.24 15.81 -5.80
CA GLU A 218 -2.00 16.09 -4.57
C GLU A 218 -1.93 14.84 -3.69
N VAL A 219 -1.34 14.97 -2.50
CA VAL A 219 -1.42 13.94 -1.46
C VAL A 219 -2.88 13.88 -1.05
N ASP A 220 -3.56 12.79 -1.42
CA ASP A 220 -4.91 12.57 -0.95
C ASP A 220 -4.83 12.20 0.53
N PRO A 221 -5.66 12.82 1.39
CA PRO A 221 -5.75 12.47 2.80
C PRO A 221 -6.41 11.10 3.01
N ASP A 222 -6.84 10.44 1.93
CA ASP A 222 -7.31 9.06 1.97
C ASP A 222 -6.10 8.11 1.99
N SER A 223 -6.27 6.88 2.47
CA SER A 223 -5.24 5.87 2.54
C SER A 223 -5.57 4.70 1.63
N ARG A 224 -4.54 3.92 1.27
CA ARG A 224 -4.72 2.61 0.63
C ARG A 224 -3.68 1.63 1.12
N ILE A 225 -4.11 0.43 1.45
CA ILE A 225 -3.25 -0.71 1.75
C ILE A 225 -3.59 -1.88 0.83
N GLN A 226 -2.64 -2.79 0.65
CA GLN A 226 -2.84 -3.99 -0.15
C GLN A 226 -2.42 -5.21 0.66
N VAL A 227 -3.25 -6.24 0.63
CA VAL A 227 -3.05 -7.46 1.41
C VAL A 227 -3.29 -8.69 0.56
N GLY A 228 -2.31 -9.58 0.59
CA GLY A 228 -2.37 -10.89 -0.04
C GLY A 228 -2.92 -11.93 0.92
N LEU A 229 -4.00 -12.63 0.55
CA LEU A 229 -4.64 -13.61 1.42
C LEU A 229 -5.07 -14.87 0.67
N LEU A 230 -5.02 -16.01 1.37
CA LEU A 230 -5.64 -17.25 0.95
C LEU A 230 -7.14 -17.26 1.30
N ALA A 231 -7.90 -18.11 0.60
CA ALA A 231 -9.32 -18.28 0.85
C ALA A 231 -9.59 -18.68 2.31
N ASN A 232 -10.49 -17.94 2.96
CA ASN A 232 -10.87 -18.06 4.36
C ASN A 232 -9.81 -17.60 5.38
N GLU A 233 -8.72 -16.95 4.94
CA GLU A 233 -7.94 -16.14 5.86
C GLU A 233 -8.71 -14.87 6.22
N SER A 234 -8.63 -14.50 7.49
CA SER A 234 -9.31 -13.33 8.04
C SER A 234 -8.29 -12.29 8.45
N ILE A 235 -8.69 -11.02 8.37
CA ILE A 235 -7.93 -9.87 8.83
C ILE A 235 -8.80 -8.95 9.68
N THR A 236 -8.12 -8.20 10.55
CA THR A 236 -8.66 -6.98 11.17
C THR A 236 -8.07 -5.78 10.43
N ILE A 237 -8.93 -4.90 9.95
CA ILE A 237 -8.61 -3.65 9.28
C ILE A 237 -8.92 -2.54 10.29
N SER A 238 -7.95 -1.66 10.55
CA SER A 238 -8.16 -0.46 11.36
C SER A 238 -8.11 0.76 10.44
N LEU A 239 -9.18 1.55 10.49
CA LEU A 239 -9.29 2.85 9.81
C LEU A 239 -9.19 3.94 10.88
N ASP A 240 -7.99 4.45 11.06
CA ASP A 240 -7.69 5.49 12.03
C ASP A 240 -7.73 6.89 11.37
N GLY A 241 -7.78 7.94 12.16
CA GLY A 241 -7.48 9.30 11.72
C GLY A 241 -6.02 9.66 11.97
N ALA A 242 -5.35 10.30 11.01
CA ALA A 242 -3.93 10.66 11.14
C ALA A 242 -3.58 11.59 12.34
N TYR A 243 -4.60 12.20 12.96
CA TYR A 243 -4.45 13.10 14.10
C TYR A 243 -5.65 12.95 15.05
N ALA A 244 -5.48 13.32 16.32
CA ALA A 244 -6.53 13.26 17.34
C ALA A 244 -7.83 14.01 16.99
N ASN A 245 -7.79 14.94 16.03
CA ASN A 245 -8.95 15.69 15.54
C ASN A 245 -9.37 15.33 14.11
N SER A 246 -8.79 14.28 13.51
CA SER A 246 -9.18 13.72 12.22
C SER A 246 -10.48 12.94 12.39
N ILE A 247 -11.58 13.69 12.38
CA ILE A 247 -12.93 13.16 12.58
C ILE A 247 -13.78 13.54 11.37
N GLY A 248 -14.52 12.58 10.84
CA GLY A 248 -15.39 12.81 9.70
C GLY A 248 -16.22 11.59 9.29
N ASP A 249 -16.79 11.68 8.10
CA ASP A 249 -17.43 10.54 7.45
C ASP A 249 -16.35 9.73 6.73
N TYR A 250 -16.39 8.41 6.89
CA TYR A 250 -15.53 7.49 6.14
C TYR A 250 -16.27 6.81 5.00
N VAL A 251 -15.52 6.47 3.97
CA VAL A 251 -15.86 5.45 2.97
C VAL A 251 -14.74 4.43 2.99
N LEU A 252 -15.05 3.14 3.02
CA LEU A 252 -14.06 2.07 2.94
C LEU A 252 -14.45 1.12 1.81
N HIS A 253 -13.51 0.87 0.91
CA HIS A 253 -13.65 -0.08 -0.19
C HIS A 253 -12.76 -1.30 0.04
N ILE A 254 -13.25 -2.48 -0.34
CA ILE A 254 -12.41 -3.69 -0.48
C ILE A 254 -12.67 -4.27 -1.87
N GLU A 255 -11.65 -4.28 -2.70
CA GLU A 255 -11.71 -4.81 -4.05
C GLU A 255 -10.60 -5.83 -4.27
N GLU A 256 -10.86 -6.80 -5.15
CA GLU A 256 -9.81 -7.69 -5.63
C GLU A 256 -8.97 -6.96 -6.67
N LEU A 257 -7.65 -6.99 -6.49
CA LEU A 257 -6.70 -6.54 -7.48
C LEU A 257 -6.29 -7.72 -8.37
N GLU A 258 -6.39 -7.50 -9.67
CA GLU A 258 -5.67 -8.36 -10.61
C GLU A 258 -4.18 -8.07 -10.48
N CYS A 259 -3.41 -9.08 -10.11
CA CYS A 259 -1.98 -8.88 -10.02
C CYS A 259 -1.38 -8.52 -11.38
N PRO A 260 -0.57 -7.46 -11.44
CA PRO A 260 0.01 -7.00 -12.68
C PRO A 260 0.87 -8.14 -13.26
N GLU A 261 0.77 -8.34 -14.58
CA GLU A 261 1.60 -9.33 -15.24
C GLU A 261 3.07 -8.90 -15.12
N PRO A 262 3.92 -9.71 -14.46
CA PRO A 262 5.32 -9.35 -14.28
C PRO A 262 6.09 -9.45 -15.59
N ILE A 263 7.14 -8.65 -15.71
CA ILE A 263 8.04 -8.71 -16.87
C ILE A 263 8.83 -10.02 -16.83
N ALA A 264 8.51 -10.93 -17.75
CA ALA A 264 9.19 -12.23 -17.82
C ALA A 264 10.63 -12.10 -18.34
N LEU A 265 11.59 -12.54 -17.52
CA LEU A 265 12.99 -12.64 -17.87
C LEU A 265 13.33 -14.00 -18.48
N GLU A 266 14.35 -14.03 -19.33
CA GLU A 266 14.85 -15.28 -19.91
C GLU A 266 15.34 -16.22 -18.81
N SER A 267 14.90 -17.48 -18.84
CA SER A 267 15.25 -18.52 -17.86
C SER A 267 16.70 -19.04 -18.05
N MET A 268 17.67 -18.14 -17.88
CA MET A 268 19.10 -18.42 -17.91
C MET A 268 19.82 -17.58 -16.85
N ALA A 269 21.02 -18.01 -16.48
CA ALA A 269 21.95 -17.20 -15.69
C ALA A 269 23.32 -17.21 -16.39
N PRO A 270 23.97 -16.04 -16.59
CA PRO A 270 23.52 -14.72 -16.16
C PRO A 270 22.38 -14.15 -17.02
N VAL A 271 21.53 -13.31 -16.42
CA VAL A 271 20.55 -12.46 -17.10
C VAL A 271 20.51 -11.10 -16.41
N SER A 272 20.21 -10.04 -17.17
CA SER A 272 20.08 -8.69 -16.64
C SER A 272 18.96 -7.97 -17.40
N ALA A 273 18.23 -7.11 -16.71
CA ALA A 273 17.22 -6.24 -17.27
C ALA A 273 17.32 -4.85 -16.63
N GLU A 274 16.91 -3.84 -17.41
CA GLU A 274 16.81 -2.45 -16.99
C GLU A 274 15.38 -2.00 -17.29
N GLY A 275 14.76 -1.32 -16.33
CA GLY A 275 13.46 -0.71 -16.49
C GLY A 275 13.47 0.73 -16.01
N VAL A 276 12.53 1.50 -16.52
CA VAL A 276 12.31 2.89 -16.13
C VAL A 276 11.19 2.88 -15.11
N LEU A 277 11.43 3.47 -13.96
CA LEU A 277 10.39 3.72 -12.97
C LEU A 277 9.50 4.84 -13.49
N SER A 278 8.21 4.58 -13.53
CA SER A 278 7.21 5.53 -13.98
C SER A 278 6.03 5.46 -13.04
N TRP A 279 5.36 6.59 -12.85
CA TRP A 279 4.13 6.70 -12.08
C TRP A 279 3.23 5.47 -12.20
N GLY A 280 3.10 4.76 -11.08
CA GLY A 280 2.40 3.50 -10.95
C GLY A 280 1.87 3.33 -9.52
N GLU A 281 0.96 2.38 -9.36
CA GLU A 281 0.56 1.96 -8.02
C GLU A 281 1.63 0.99 -7.52
N GLY A 282 2.41 1.39 -6.51
CA GLY A 282 3.21 0.46 -5.71
C GLY A 282 2.26 -0.52 -5.03
N LEU A 283 2.19 -1.75 -5.53
CA LEU A 283 1.31 -2.80 -5.06
C LEU A 283 1.95 -3.70 -4.01
N PHE A 284 3.28 -3.73 -3.97
CA PHE A 284 4.02 -4.65 -3.13
C PHE A 284 4.77 -3.89 -2.03
N VAL A 285 4.94 -4.56 -0.88
CA VAL A 285 5.79 -4.09 0.23
C VAL A 285 6.61 -5.28 0.70
N GLY A 286 7.92 -5.09 0.86
CA GLY A 286 8.84 -6.10 1.36
C GLY A 286 8.96 -6.05 2.89
N SER A 287 9.40 -7.16 3.50
CA SER A 287 9.64 -7.21 4.95
C SER A 287 10.78 -6.28 5.43
N CYS A 288 11.54 -5.72 4.49
CA CYS A 288 12.67 -4.85 4.73
C CYS A 288 12.49 -3.42 4.19
N GLY A 289 11.27 -3.06 3.76
CA GLY A 289 10.92 -1.74 3.22
C GLY A 289 10.27 -1.84 1.84
N GLY A 290 10.31 -0.73 1.10
CA GLY A 290 9.68 -0.60 -0.21
C GLY A 290 8.33 0.09 -0.09
N PHE A 291 8.30 1.35 -0.50
CA PHE A 291 7.12 2.22 -0.46
C PHE A 291 7.07 3.16 -1.68
N GLY A 292 7.94 2.91 -2.68
CA GLY A 292 8.07 3.76 -3.85
C GLY A 292 7.48 3.12 -5.08
N GLU A 293 7.89 3.65 -6.23
CA GLU A 293 7.63 3.01 -7.51
C GLU A 293 8.40 1.70 -7.63
N GLU A 294 7.83 0.72 -8.32
CA GLU A 294 8.44 -0.60 -8.40
C GLU A 294 8.46 -1.18 -9.81
N LEU A 295 9.36 -2.15 -10.01
CA LEU A 295 9.39 -3.01 -11.18
C LEU A 295 9.28 -4.46 -10.75
N VAL A 296 8.31 -5.14 -11.34
CA VAL A 296 8.02 -6.54 -11.03
C VAL A 296 8.45 -7.42 -12.20
N TYR A 297 9.35 -8.36 -11.92
CA TYR A 297 9.85 -9.33 -12.89
C TYR A 297 9.47 -10.75 -12.47
N SER A 298 9.43 -11.67 -13.44
CA SER A 298 9.36 -13.11 -13.18
C SER A 298 10.57 -13.81 -13.78
N TRP A 299 11.15 -14.74 -13.04
CA TRP A 299 12.29 -15.53 -13.52
C TRP A 299 12.21 -16.97 -13.03
N THR A 300 12.57 -17.91 -13.92
CA THR A 300 12.56 -19.35 -13.62
C THR A 300 13.97 -19.90 -13.57
N ALA A 301 14.31 -20.58 -12.47
CA ALA A 301 15.63 -21.16 -12.28
C ALA A 301 15.92 -22.27 -13.31
N PRO A 302 17.00 -22.18 -14.11
CA PRO A 302 17.30 -23.17 -15.14
C PRO A 302 17.82 -24.51 -14.59
N ALA A 303 18.34 -24.51 -13.36
CA ALA A 303 18.90 -25.68 -12.68
C ALA A 303 18.81 -25.50 -11.15
N ASP A 304 18.96 -26.60 -10.41
CA ASP A 304 19.17 -26.54 -8.96
C ASP A 304 20.47 -25.77 -8.69
N GLY A 305 20.42 -24.74 -7.85
CA GLY A 305 21.60 -23.93 -7.55
C GLY A 305 21.32 -22.77 -6.62
N GLU A 306 22.40 -22.10 -6.21
CA GLU A 306 22.35 -20.82 -5.52
C GLU A 306 22.49 -19.70 -6.57
N TYR A 307 21.65 -18.69 -6.45
CA TYR A 307 21.59 -17.55 -7.35
C TYR A 307 21.68 -16.25 -6.56
N VAL A 308 22.41 -15.29 -7.11
CA VAL A 308 22.49 -13.92 -6.63
C VAL A 308 21.61 -13.05 -7.51
N PHE A 309 20.73 -12.30 -6.85
CA PHE A 309 19.91 -11.25 -7.43
C PHE A 309 20.47 -9.95 -6.86
N ASP A 310 20.82 -9.00 -7.71
CA ASP A 310 21.31 -7.69 -7.27
C ASP A 310 20.79 -6.58 -8.17
N THR A 311 20.64 -5.39 -7.61
CA THR A 311 20.20 -4.20 -8.34
C THR A 311 21.35 -3.26 -8.66
N HIS A 312 22.59 -3.78 -8.68
CA HIS A 312 23.77 -2.98 -8.93
C HIS A 312 23.72 -2.34 -10.33
N GLY A 313 23.94 -1.03 -10.37
CA GLY A 313 23.80 -0.22 -11.57
C GLY A 313 22.47 0.53 -11.70
N SER A 314 21.55 0.37 -10.73
CA SER A 314 20.39 1.26 -10.59
C SER A 314 20.83 2.68 -10.20
N ASP A 315 20.07 3.67 -10.65
CA ASP A 315 20.32 5.07 -10.32
C ASP A 315 19.82 5.44 -8.92
N GLU A 316 18.84 4.69 -8.41
CA GLU A 316 18.08 4.97 -7.18
C GLU A 316 18.41 4.01 -6.02
N ASP A 317 17.94 4.36 -4.80
CA ASP A 317 18.01 3.53 -3.60
C ASP A 317 16.95 2.43 -3.65
N THR A 318 17.38 1.18 -3.81
CA THR A 318 16.49 0.07 -4.15
C THR A 318 16.28 -0.86 -2.97
N VAL A 319 15.04 -1.26 -2.74
CA VAL A 319 14.66 -2.44 -1.96
C VAL A 319 14.37 -3.61 -2.91
N LEU A 320 15.02 -4.75 -2.70
CA LEU A 320 14.82 -5.98 -3.47
C LEU A 320 14.17 -7.03 -2.60
N TYR A 321 13.13 -7.67 -3.11
CA TYR A 321 12.58 -8.87 -2.47
C TYR A 321 12.11 -9.90 -3.49
N LEU A 322 12.19 -11.17 -3.08
CA LEU A 322 11.78 -12.32 -3.86
C LEU A 322 10.54 -12.94 -3.22
N ARG A 323 9.55 -13.28 -4.03
CA ARG A 323 8.36 -14.01 -3.60
C ARG A 323 8.21 -15.30 -4.40
N ASP A 324 7.42 -16.23 -3.88
CA ASP A 324 6.93 -17.34 -4.70
C ASP A 324 6.11 -16.82 -5.93
N GLU A 325 5.85 -17.67 -6.92
CA GLU A 325 5.30 -17.27 -8.24
C GLU A 325 3.96 -16.51 -8.15
N VAL A 326 3.26 -16.56 -7.02
CA VAL A 326 2.03 -15.79 -6.84
C VAL A 326 2.37 -14.41 -6.27
N CYS A 327 1.70 -13.39 -6.78
CA CYS A 327 1.85 -11.99 -6.38
C CYS A 327 1.63 -11.73 -4.87
N TRP A 328 0.86 -12.57 -4.19
CA TRP A 328 0.71 -12.58 -2.73
C TRP A 328 1.41 -13.78 -2.06
N GLY A 329 2.41 -14.33 -2.74
CA GLY A 329 3.20 -15.45 -2.30
C GLY A 329 4.07 -15.16 -1.08
N GLU A 330 4.56 -16.23 -0.45
CA GLU A 330 5.53 -16.13 0.63
C GLU A 330 6.77 -15.37 0.15
N GLU A 331 7.21 -14.39 0.95
CA GLU A 331 8.48 -13.72 0.72
C GLU A 331 9.63 -14.68 1.06
N LEU A 332 10.46 -14.97 0.07
CA LEU A 332 11.60 -15.87 0.17
C LEU A 332 12.83 -15.19 0.76
N ALA A 333 13.01 -13.89 0.47
CA ALA A 333 14.09 -13.06 0.96
C ALA A 333 13.82 -11.58 0.64
N CYS A 334 14.39 -10.69 1.45
CA CYS A 334 14.36 -9.25 1.28
C CYS A 334 15.73 -8.65 1.62
N ASN A 335 16.15 -7.64 0.87
CA ASN A 335 17.27 -6.78 1.18
C ASN A 335 16.97 -5.34 0.73
N ASP A 336 17.45 -4.36 1.47
CA ASP A 336 17.33 -2.93 1.15
C ASP A 336 18.71 -2.35 0.78
N ASN A 337 19.74 -2.70 1.54
CA ASN A 337 21.09 -2.21 1.32
C ASN A 337 22.08 -3.38 1.26
N ASN A 338 22.88 -3.43 0.19
CA ASN A 338 24.01 -4.35 0.08
C ASN A 338 25.29 -3.69 0.62
N ASP A 339 25.65 -4.02 1.87
CA ASP A 339 26.95 -3.73 2.51
C ASP A 339 27.68 -2.44 2.04
N GLY A 340 27.06 -1.29 2.29
CA GLY A 340 27.65 0.03 2.03
C GLY A 340 27.32 0.64 0.66
N GLU A 341 26.45 0.00 -0.11
CA GLU A 341 25.78 0.55 -1.30
C GLU A 341 24.26 0.66 -1.04
N VAL A 342 23.64 1.65 -1.70
CA VAL A 342 22.17 1.88 -1.73
C VAL A 342 21.43 0.95 -2.71
N THR A 343 22.15 0.02 -3.31
CA THR A 343 21.57 -1.02 -4.15
C THR A 343 21.49 -2.31 -3.34
N SER A 344 20.49 -3.13 -3.63
CA SER A 344 20.17 -4.34 -2.91
C SER A 344 20.83 -5.59 -3.50
N SER A 345 21.02 -6.61 -2.65
CA SER A 345 21.46 -7.95 -3.08
C SER A 345 20.88 -9.06 -2.21
N ILE A 346 20.36 -10.09 -2.88
CA ILE A 346 19.83 -11.32 -2.29
C ILE A 346 20.58 -12.52 -2.85
N THR A 347 20.94 -13.46 -1.97
CA THR A 347 21.42 -14.79 -2.37
C THR A 347 20.43 -15.84 -1.89
N THR A 348 19.90 -16.66 -2.81
CA THR A 348 18.94 -17.72 -2.45
C THR A 348 19.15 -19.00 -3.25
N ALA A 349 18.81 -20.14 -2.65
CA ALA A 349 18.87 -21.45 -3.30
C ALA A 349 17.52 -21.79 -3.93
N LEU A 350 17.53 -22.07 -5.24
CA LEU A 350 16.34 -22.39 -6.02
C LEU A 350 16.48 -23.76 -6.69
N VAL A 351 15.36 -24.46 -6.86
CA VAL A 351 15.32 -25.72 -7.61
C VAL A 351 15.02 -25.49 -9.09
N ALA A 352 15.46 -26.39 -9.96
CA ALA A 352 15.24 -26.31 -11.40
C ALA A 352 13.73 -26.22 -11.72
N GLY A 353 13.35 -25.18 -12.46
CA GLY A 353 11.97 -24.91 -12.84
C GLY A 353 11.17 -24.15 -11.78
N GLN A 354 11.76 -23.77 -10.65
CA GLN A 354 11.11 -22.87 -9.69
C GLN A 354 11.06 -21.46 -10.28
N THR A 355 9.85 -20.90 -10.39
CA THR A 355 9.63 -19.50 -10.75
C THR A 355 9.55 -18.66 -9.48
N VAL A 356 10.17 -17.49 -9.52
CA VAL A 356 10.08 -16.47 -8.46
C VAL A 356 9.57 -15.17 -9.06
N LEU A 357 8.81 -14.43 -8.27
CA LEU A 357 8.53 -13.03 -8.52
C LEU A 357 9.66 -12.22 -7.90
N ILE A 358 10.19 -11.26 -8.64
CA ILE A 358 11.26 -10.37 -8.22
C ILE A 358 10.69 -8.98 -8.21
N VAL A 359 10.68 -8.35 -7.05
CA VAL A 359 10.23 -6.97 -6.91
C VAL A 359 11.43 -6.09 -6.64
N VAL A 360 11.63 -5.10 -7.52
CA VAL A 360 12.61 -4.03 -7.37
C VAL A 360 11.84 -2.77 -7.04
N ASP A 361 11.81 -2.43 -5.76
CA ASP A 361 11.05 -1.33 -5.17
C ASP A 361 12.00 -0.21 -4.76
N MET A 362 11.53 1.02 -4.64
CA MET A 362 12.35 2.14 -4.17
C MET A 362 12.17 2.35 -2.66
N TYR A 363 13.28 2.68 -1.98
CA TYR A 363 13.28 2.83 -0.52
C TYR A 363 12.33 3.96 -0.04
N ASN A 364 12.20 5.04 -0.82
CA ASN A 364 11.29 6.15 -0.57
C ASN A 364 10.36 6.37 -1.78
N TYR A 365 9.42 7.30 -1.63
CA TYR A 365 8.64 7.92 -2.71
C TYR A 365 9.54 8.69 -3.71
N ASP A 366 10.51 8.02 -4.32
CA ASP A 366 11.27 8.58 -5.42
C ASP A 366 10.53 8.32 -6.72
N PHE A 367 10.40 9.39 -7.51
CA PHE A 367 9.54 9.42 -8.68
C PHE A 367 10.41 9.53 -9.93
N GLY A 368 10.82 8.36 -10.43
CA GLY A 368 11.56 8.22 -11.67
C GLY A 368 12.97 7.72 -11.48
N GLY A 369 13.66 7.49 -12.61
CA GLY A 369 14.98 6.88 -12.63
C GLY A 369 14.98 5.55 -13.39
N THR A 370 16.13 4.90 -13.41
CA THR A 370 16.28 3.55 -13.95
C THR A 370 16.70 2.58 -12.86
N ALA A 371 16.06 1.41 -12.87
CA ALA A 371 16.40 0.32 -11.99
C ALA A 371 16.86 -0.89 -12.81
N VAL A 372 17.95 -1.49 -12.37
CA VAL A 372 18.57 -2.66 -12.98
C VAL A 372 18.33 -3.85 -12.07
N ILE A 373 18.09 -5.02 -12.67
CA ILE A 373 18.14 -6.30 -11.97
C ILE A 373 19.14 -7.21 -12.68
N ASN A 374 20.06 -7.78 -11.91
CA ASN A 374 21.04 -8.76 -12.37
C ASN A 374 20.82 -10.08 -11.65
N ILE A 375 20.85 -11.18 -12.38
CA ILE A 375 20.71 -12.53 -11.84
C ILE A 375 21.90 -13.36 -12.29
N ASN A 376 22.66 -13.88 -11.34
CA ASN A 376 23.87 -14.66 -11.56
C ASN A 376 23.80 -15.99 -10.80
N ALA A 377 24.34 -17.06 -11.37
CA ALA A 377 24.59 -18.29 -10.62
C ALA A 377 25.89 -18.13 -9.81
N VAL A 378 25.92 -18.68 -8.59
CA VAL A 378 27.08 -18.63 -7.68
C VAL A 378 28.17 -19.64 -8.05
#